data_AF-A0A504LS66-F1
#
_entry.id   AF-A0A504LS66-F1
#
_cell.length_a   1.000
_cell.length_b   1.000
_cell.length_c   1.000
_cell.angle_alpha   90.00
_cell.angle_beta   90.00
_cell.angle_gamma   90.00
#
_symmetry.space_group_name_H-M   'P 1'
#
loop_
_entity.id
_entity.type
_entity.pdbx_description
1 polymer ?
#
loop_
_entity_poly.entity_id
_entity_poly.type
_entity_poly.pdbx_seq_one_letter_code
_entity_poly.pdbx_strand_id
1 'polypeptide(L)' 'MKRPTIFAAAMMAAATLSAPAMAATAVTIGISGWTGFAPLTLAKQAGLFEKHGLDVTLKKVPQASRAR' A
#
# COMPACT_ATOMS: atom_id res chain seq x y z
N MET A 1 -29.22 -38.72 1.16
CA MET A 1 -27.87 -38.35 1.66
C MET A 1 -27.38 -37.08 0.94
N LYS A 2 -27.84 -35.88 1.31
CA LYS A 2 -27.38 -34.60 0.68
C LYS A 2 -27.26 -33.43 1.68
N ARG A 3 -27.66 -33.64 2.94
CA ARG A 3 -27.67 -32.63 4.01
C ARG A 3 -26.29 -32.36 4.65
N PRO A 4 -25.40 -33.34 4.85
CA PRO A 4 -24.11 -33.07 5.52
C PRO A 4 -23.09 -32.40 4.59
N THR A 5 -23.21 -32.59 3.27
CA THR A 5 -22.33 -31.97 2.26
C THR A 5 -22.57 -30.46 2.12
N ILE A 6 -23.80 -29.98 2.29
CA ILE A 6 -24.11 -28.54 2.25
C ILE A 6 -23.53 -27.83 3.48
N PHE A 7 -23.59 -28.46 4.66
CA PHE A 7 -23.00 -27.92 5.89
C PHE A 7 -21.46 -27.86 5.82
N ALA A 8 -20.81 -28.88 5.27
CA ALA A 8 -19.37 -28.89 5.09
C ALA A 8 -18.87 -27.81 4.11
N ALA A 9 -19.60 -27.55 3.03
CA ALA A 9 -19.28 -26.48 2.07
C ALA A 9 -19.44 -25.09 2.68
N ALA A 10 -20.45 -24.87 3.52
CA ALA A 10 -20.66 -23.60 4.22
C ALA A 10 -19.54 -23.29 5.24
N MET A 11 -18.99 -24.31 5.91
CA MET A 11 -17.90 -24.14 6.87
C MET A 11 -16.57 -23.80 6.20
N MET A 12 -16.31 -24.34 5.00
CA MET A 12 -15.11 -24.02 4.23
C MET A 12 -15.13 -22.59 3.68
N ALA A 13 -16.32 -22.07 3.32
CA ALA A 13 -16.48 -20.69 2.84
C ALA A 13 -16.32 -19.65 3.96
N ALA A 14 -16.59 -20.00 5.23
CA ALA A 14 -16.40 -19.11 6.37
C ALA A 14 -14.91 -18.94 6.76
N ALA A 15 -14.06 -19.90 6.42
CA ALA A 15 -12.64 -19.88 6.79
C ALA A 15 -11.79 -18.88 5.98
N THR A 16 -12.29 -18.37 4.85
CA THR A 16 -11.55 -17.42 4.00
C THR A 16 -11.78 -15.95 4.36
N LEU A 17 -12.70 -15.63 5.29
CA LEU A 17 -13.04 -14.24 5.64
C LEU A 17 -12.12 -13.62 6.71
N SER A 18 -11.18 -14.37 7.28
CA SER A 18 -10.42 -13.97 8.46
C SER A 18 -8.96 -13.60 8.17
N ALA A 19 -8.63 -13.16 6.95
CA ALA A 19 -7.34 -12.54 6.72
C ALA A 19 -7.36 -11.15 7.38
N PRO A 20 -6.49 -10.87 8.37
CA PRO A 20 -6.40 -9.52 8.93
C PRO A 20 -6.05 -8.57 7.79
N ALA A 21 -6.90 -7.56 7.57
CA ALA A 21 -6.53 -6.43 6.71
C ALA A 21 -5.36 -5.72 7.39
N MET A 22 -4.13 -5.98 6.92
CA MET A 22 -2.95 -5.25 7.36
C MET A 22 -3.16 -3.79 6.98
N ALA A 23 -3.41 -2.94 7.97
CA ALA A 23 -3.54 -1.51 7.74
C ALA A 23 -2.24 -0.99 7.12
N ALA A 24 -2.36 -0.26 6.01
CA ALA A 24 -1.20 0.32 5.35
C ALA A 24 -0.54 1.33 6.30
N THR A 25 0.79 1.26 6.41
CA THR A 25 1.57 2.22 7.20
C THR A 25 1.67 3.53 6.42
N ALA A 26 1.11 4.60 6.97
CA ALA A 26 1.15 5.92 6.35
C ALA A 26 2.56 6.53 6.43
N VAL A 27 3.09 6.97 5.29
CA VAL A 27 4.43 7.57 5.18
C VAL A 27 4.36 8.82 4.31
N THR A 28 4.87 9.95 4.81
CA THR A 28 5.04 11.18 4.01
C THR A 28 6.51 11.38 3.66
N ILE A 29 6.83 11.50 2.38
CA ILE A 29 8.18 11.74 1.88
C ILE A 29 8.25 13.13 1.26
N GLY A 30 9.13 13.97 1.81
CA GLY A 30 9.48 15.26 1.21
C GLY A 30 10.43 15.08 0.03
N ILE A 31 10.06 15.57 -1.16
CA ILE A 31 10.90 15.50 -2.38
C ILE A 31 11.20 16.89 -2.92
N SER A 32 12.40 17.07 -3.46
CA SER A 32 12.72 18.25 -4.28
C SER A 32 12.33 18.02 -5.74
N GLY A 33 12.51 19.04 -6.60
CA GLY A 33 12.40 18.87 -8.06
C GLY A 33 13.60 18.18 -8.72
N TRP A 34 14.60 17.72 -7.96
CA TRP A 34 15.79 17.05 -8.50
C TRP A 34 15.45 15.65 -9.06
N THR A 35 16.03 15.31 -10.20
CA THR A 35 15.73 14.07 -10.94
C THR A 35 16.05 12.80 -10.19
N GLY A 36 16.94 12.83 -9.19
CA GLY A 36 17.23 11.64 -8.38
C GLY A 36 16.07 11.17 -7.48
N PHE A 37 14.98 11.94 -7.37
CA PHE A 37 13.73 11.50 -6.74
C PHE A 37 12.77 10.78 -7.71
N ALA A 38 13.05 10.75 -9.01
CA ALA A 38 12.20 10.10 -10.01
C ALA A 38 11.85 8.63 -9.70
N PRO A 39 12.77 7.79 -9.16
CA PRO A 39 12.44 6.41 -8.80
C PRO A 39 11.30 6.29 -7.78
N LEU A 40 11.15 7.25 -6.84
CA LEU A 40 10.07 7.21 -5.85
C LEU A 40 8.70 7.48 -6.49
N THR A 41 8.65 8.41 -7.45
CA THR A 41 7.42 8.68 -8.22
C THR A 41 7.02 7.45 -9.03
N LEU A 42 7.97 6.82 -9.71
CA LEU A 42 7.73 5.60 -10.49
C LEU A 42 7.30 4.44 -9.59
N ALA A 43 7.93 4.26 -8.43
CA ALA A 43 7.56 3.23 -7.46
C ALA A 43 6.12 3.40 -6.93
N LYS A 44 5.69 4.65 -6.71
CA LYS A 44 4.29 4.97 -6.36
C LYS A 44 3.33 4.64 -7.49
N GLN A 45 3.65 5.02 -8.72
CA GLN A 45 2.83 4.71 -9.91
C GLN A 45 2.74 3.20 -10.19
N ALA A 46 3.82 2.47 -9.94
CA ALA A 46 3.90 1.02 -10.09
C ALA A 46 3.24 0.23 -8.94
N GLY A 47 2.67 0.92 -7.94
CA GLY A 47 2.03 0.30 -6.77
C GLY A 47 2.98 -0.49 -5.88
N LEU A 48 4.29 -0.20 -5.93
CA LEU A 48 5.28 -0.96 -5.13
C LEU A 48 5.12 -0.70 -3.64
N PHE A 49 4.80 0.54 -3.24
CA PHE A 49 4.58 0.88 -1.83
C PHE A 49 3.38 0.13 -1.24
N GLU A 50 2.25 0.08 -1.96
CA GLU A 50 1.04 -0.61 -1.53
C GLU A 50 1.27 -2.13 -1.39
N LYS A 51 2.02 -2.74 -2.31
CA LYS A 51 2.43 -4.16 -2.23
C LYS A 51 3.24 -4.47 -0.98
N HIS A 52 3.94 -3.48 -0.43
CA HIS A 52 4.70 -3.58 0.81
C HIS A 52 3.93 -3.03 2.02
N GLY A 53 2.62 -2.79 1.90
CA GLY A 53 1.79 -2.31 2.99
C GLY A 53 2.07 -0.86 3.40
N LEU A 54 2.56 -0.02 2.47
CA LEU A 54 2.84 1.40 2.71
C LEU A 54 1.86 2.29 1.94
N ASP A 55 1.25 3.25 2.64
CA ASP A 55 0.50 4.35 2.04
C ASP A 55 1.40 5.60 1.97
N VAL A 56 2.00 5.80 0.80
CA VAL A 56 3.04 6.83 0.60
C VAL A 56 2.46 8.10 -0.01
N THR A 57 2.64 9.22 0.68
CA THR A 57 2.40 10.57 0.16
C THR A 57 3.72 11.24 -0.21
N LEU A 58 3.86 11.63 -1.48
CA LEU A 58 5.01 12.41 -1.96
C LEU A 58 4.66 13.90 -1.92
N LYS A 59 5.36 14.67 -1.10
CA LYS A 59 5.13 16.11 -0.93
C LYS A 59 6.33 16.89 -1.45
N LYS A 60 6.09 17.80 -2.38
CA LYS A 60 7.17 18.67 -2.88
C LYS A 60 7.57 19.67 -1.79
N VAL A 61 8.84 19.67 -1.42
CA VAL A 61 9.40 20.61 -0.44
C VAL A 61 9.99 21.79 -1.21
N PRO A 62 9.62 23.05 -0.86
CA PRO A 62 10.23 24.23 -1.44
C PRO A 62 11.75 24.15 -1.29
N GLN A 63 12.49 24.43 -2.37
CA GLN A 63 13.93 24.60 -2.25
C GLN A 63 14.18 25.86 -1.41
N ALA A 64 14.83 25.70 -0.26
CA ALA A 64 15.31 26.84 0.50
C ALA A 64 16.23 27.68 -0.41
N SER A 65 16.06 29.01 -0.36
CA SER A 65 16.92 29.95 -1.05
C SER A 65 18.37 29.65 -0.68
N ARG A 66 19.20 29.29 -1.66
CA ARG A 66 20.66 29.28 -1.52
C ARG A 66 21.18 30.70 -1.71
N ALA A 67 20.64 31.66 -0.97
CA ALA A 67 21.25 32.98 -0.90
C ALA A 67 22.49 32.86 -0.02
N ARG A 68 23.65 32.96 -0.67
CA ARG A 68 24.87 33.38 0.02
C ARG A 68 24.73 34.86 0.39
#